data_AF-A0A931XMX6-F1
#
_entry.id   AF-A0A931XMX6-F1
#
_cell.length_a   1.000
_cell.length_b   1.000
_cell.length_c   1.000
_cell.angle_alpha   90.00
_cell.angle_beta   90.00
_cell.angle_gamma   90.00
#
_symmetry.space_group_name_H-M   'P 1'
#
loop_
_entity.id
_entity.type
_entity.pdbx_description
1 polymer ?
#
loop_
_entity_poly.entity_id
_entity_poly.type
_entity_poly.pdbx_seq_one_letter_code
_entity_poly.pdbx_strand_id
1 'polypeptide(L)'
;MQPKSPNSKRFIKIIDLELGDRSDPSQVEPDPWKPSPIYAVDQEEGVAFLHAFLRGRFPFEEIPPFLIEEARGDNKVGTRFYIGGRIQGRTVIFSLNPLSQKIIRNSGIILAFPREDENKLYQWIDFHELGLRDVVDFNELIQSFRIDAQNLKVESWHGFERQIFLDYLGGRKEIEPHMLKEFWTWNFTRTDSFHIGMVRGKAVVLNNKEIRTSYGKELAFQPKVDEKSNTFLEIFLVNQEGEQKLIDRRIFHKGDTRLYRPAESTISPDEANEQLKRLLEN
;
A
#
# COMPACT_ATOMS: atom_id res chain seq x y z
N MET A 1 32.16 -2.77 -29.11
CA MET A 1 31.65 -2.52 -27.76
C MET A 1 31.76 -1.04 -27.48
N GLN A 2 30.65 -0.31 -27.44
CA GLN A 2 30.65 1.07 -26.95
C GLN A 2 30.69 1.06 -25.42
N PRO A 3 31.40 2.00 -24.77
CA PRO A 3 31.43 2.08 -23.32
C PRO A 3 30.02 2.37 -22.77
N LYS A 4 29.64 1.70 -21.67
CA LYS A 4 28.45 2.05 -20.88
C LYS A 4 28.55 3.54 -20.53
N SER A 5 27.51 4.31 -20.86
CA SER A 5 27.37 5.70 -20.44
C SER A 5 27.59 5.82 -18.93
N PRO A 6 28.30 6.84 -18.42
CA PRO A 6 28.38 7.09 -16.99
C PRO A 6 26.96 7.30 -16.43
N ASN A 7 26.71 6.77 -15.22
CA ASN A 7 25.46 6.79 -14.45
C ASN A 7 24.57 7.98 -14.84
N SER A 8 23.54 7.72 -15.66
CA SER A 8 22.66 8.76 -16.16
C SER A 8 21.67 9.15 -15.08
N LYS A 9 22.09 10.13 -14.28
CA LYS A 9 21.26 10.89 -13.37
C LYS A 9 20.06 11.49 -14.14
N ARG A 10 18.81 11.18 -13.77
CA ARG A 10 17.60 11.76 -14.42
C ARG A 10 16.80 12.60 -13.44
N PHE A 11 16.37 13.79 -13.89
CA PHE A 11 15.52 14.68 -13.11
C PHE A 11 14.06 14.36 -13.41
N ILE A 12 13.29 14.07 -12.37
CA ILE A 12 11.86 13.78 -12.45
C ILE A 12 11.11 14.98 -11.89
N LYS A 13 10.15 15.48 -12.66
CA LYS A 13 9.22 16.51 -12.20
C LYS A 13 8.05 15.84 -11.49
N ILE A 14 7.76 16.29 -10.29
CA ILE A 14 6.55 15.92 -9.58
C ILE A 14 5.43 16.81 -10.08
N ILE A 15 4.26 16.22 -10.36
CA ILE A 15 3.03 16.98 -10.37
C ILE A 15 2.34 16.70 -9.03
N ASP A 16 2.22 17.74 -8.20
CA ASP A 16 1.21 17.78 -7.13
C ASP A 16 -0.01 18.48 -7.74
N LEU A 17 -1.07 17.72 -8.04
CA LEU A 17 -2.35 18.31 -8.43
C LEU A 17 -3.13 18.69 -7.17
N GLU A 18 -2.68 19.74 -6.47
CA GLU A 18 -3.64 20.55 -5.73
C GLU A 18 -4.26 21.53 -6.74
N LEU A 19 -5.48 21.23 -7.18
CA LEU A 19 -6.25 22.06 -8.11
C LEU A 19 -6.61 23.40 -7.44
N GLY A 20 -5.70 24.39 -7.54
CA GLY A 20 -5.86 25.73 -6.99
C GLY A 20 -5.50 26.83 -8.00
N ASP A 21 -6.52 27.29 -8.71
CA ASP A 21 -6.68 28.59 -9.39
C ASP A 21 -5.81 28.96 -10.63
N ARG A 22 -6.50 29.50 -11.65
CA ARG A 22 -5.94 29.89 -12.97
C ARG A 22 -5.72 31.39 -13.04
N SER A 23 -4.60 31.89 -12.52
CA SER A 23 -4.21 33.30 -12.66
C SER A 23 -2.94 33.51 -13.51
N ASP A 24 -2.80 34.74 -14.02
CA ASP A 24 -1.91 35.24 -15.07
C ASP A 24 -0.44 34.76 -14.97
N PRO A 25 0.13 34.14 -16.02
CA PRO A 25 1.49 33.57 -16.01
C PRO A 25 2.63 34.61 -15.89
N SER A 26 2.33 35.90 -16.00
CA SER A 26 3.34 36.98 -15.90
C SER A 26 3.58 37.50 -14.47
N GLN A 27 2.79 37.04 -13.48
CA GLN A 27 2.85 37.48 -12.07
C GLN A 27 3.31 36.37 -11.09
N VAL A 28 3.77 35.22 -11.60
CA VAL A 28 4.09 34.06 -10.76
C VAL A 28 5.50 34.19 -10.18
N GLU A 29 5.63 34.69 -8.96
CA GLU A 29 6.79 34.43 -8.12
C GLU A 29 7.03 32.91 -8.04
N PRO A 30 8.28 32.42 -7.95
CA PRO A 30 8.54 31.00 -7.82
C PRO A 30 7.81 30.47 -6.58
N ASP A 31 6.71 29.79 -6.84
CA ASP A 31 5.85 29.21 -5.83
C ASP A 31 6.71 28.33 -4.91
N PRO A 32 6.87 28.66 -3.61
CA PRO A 32 7.63 27.84 -2.67
C PRO A 32 6.97 26.47 -2.45
N TRP A 33 5.74 26.30 -2.93
CA TRP A 33 5.01 25.03 -2.97
C TRP A 33 5.19 24.26 -4.28
N LYS A 34 5.95 24.78 -5.26
CA LYS A 34 6.33 23.98 -6.43
C LYS A 34 7.18 22.80 -5.96
N PRO A 35 6.73 21.56 -6.16
CA PRO A 35 7.47 20.42 -5.69
C PRO A 35 8.84 20.39 -6.36
N SER A 36 9.88 20.25 -5.54
CA SER A 36 11.25 20.19 -6.02
C SER A 36 11.41 18.96 -6.91
N PRO A 37 12.16 19.07 -8.04
CA PRO A 37 12.42 17.91 -8.87
C PRO A 37 13.11 16.83 -8.04
N ILE A 38 12.63 15.59 -8.18
CA ILE A 38 13.26 14.43 -7.57
C ILE A 38 14.42 14.01 -8.44
N TYR A 39 15.51 13.65 -7.79
CA TYR A 39 16.62 12.99 -8.44
C TYR A 39 16.41 11.47 -8.39
N ALA A 40 16.41 10.82 -9.56
CA ALA A 40 16.34 9.36 -9.66
C ALA A 40 17.59 8.78 -10.33
N VAL A 41 18.05 7.64 -9.80
CA VAL A 41 19.14 6.82 -10.35
C VAL A 41 18.60 5.73 -11.28
N ASP A 42 19.48 5.03 -11.97
CA ASP A 42 19.11 3.83 -12.73
C ASP A 42 18.79 2.63 -11.83
N GLN A 43 18.20 1.59 -12.42
CA GLN A 43 17.80 0.39 -11.71
C GLN A 43 18.96 -0.33 -11.01
N GLU A 44 20.15 -0.37 -11.63
CA GLU A 44 21.31 -1.10 -11.10
C GLU A 44 21.82 -0.42 -9.83
N GLU A 45 21.94 0.91 -9.86
CA GLU A 45 22.33 1.73 -8.72
C GLU A 45 21.28 1.65 -7.59
N GLY A 46 20.00 1.84 -7.89
CA GLY A 46 18.92 1.77 -6.89
C GLY A 46 18.83 0.41 -6.19
N VAL A 47 18.96 -0.69 -6.94
CA VAL A 47 19.03 -2.05 -6.38
C VAL A 47 20.25 -2.23 -5.48
N ALA A 48 21.40 -1.64 -5.84
CA ALA A 48 22.61 -1.72 -5.03
C ALA A 48 22.43 -1.02 -3.67
N PHE A 49 21.81 0.16 -3.63
CA PHE A 49 21.46 0.85 -2.38
C PHE A 49 20.52 0.01 -1.53
N LEU A 50 19.46 -0.54 -2.12
CA LEU A 50 18.51 -1.39 -1.42
C LEU A 50 19.16 -2.66 -0.83
N HIS A 51 20.07 -3.28 -1.58
CA HIS A 51 20.87 -4.41 -1.08
C HIS A 51 21.80 -4.02 0.07
N ALA A 52 22.39 -2.84 0.01
CA ALA A 52 23.26 -2.36 1.07
C ALA A 52 22.46 -2.03 2.34
N PHE A 53 21.28 -1.43 2.21
CA PHE A 53 20.31 -1.26 3.30
C PHE A 53 19.91 -2.59 3.94
N LEU A 54 19.50 -3.58 3.14
CA LEU A 54 19.15 -4.92 3.63
C LEU A 54 20.32 -5.65 4.33
N ARG A 55 21.56 -5.21 4.11
CA ARG A 55 22.76 -5.70 4.80
C ARG A 55 23.17 -4.86 6.01
N GLY A 56 22.37 -3.85 6.37
CA GLY A 56 22.65 -2.91 7.46
C GLY A 56 23.84 -1.99 7.19
N ARG A 57 24.18 -1.72 5.92
CA ARG A 57 25.32 -0.86 5.55
C ARG A 57 24.95 0.62 5.44
N PHE A 58 23.69 0.91 5.12
CA PHE A 58 23.16 2.26 5.01
C PHE A 58 21.75 2.29 5.63
N PRO A 59 21.32 3.44 6.16
CA PRO A 59 19.96 3.63 6.63
C PRO A 59 18.99 3.70 5.43
N PHE A 60 17.69 3.56 5.68
CA PHE A 60 16.70 3.45 4.61
C PHE A 60 16.51 4.77 3.86
N GLU A 61 16.58 5.89 4.57
CA GLU A 61 16.47 7.25 4.04
C GLU A 61 17.55 7.60 2.99
N GLU A 62 18.63 6.83 2.91
CA GLU A 62 19.69 7.01 1.90
C GLU A 62 19.41 6.27 0.59
N ILE A 63 18.35 5.46 0.50
CA ILE A 63 17.99 4.81 -0.77
C ILE A 63 17.39 5.88 -1.69
N PRO A 64 18.05 6.19 -2.83
CA PRO A 64 17.48 7.14 -3.78
C PRO A 64 16.29 6.52 -4.52
N PRO A 65 15.32 7.30 -4.97
CA PRO A 65 14.38 6.87 -6.00
C PRO A 65 15.11 6.35 -7.24
N PHE A 66 14.56 5.35 -7.91
CA PHE A 66 15.23 4.73 -9.06
C PHE A 66 14.25 4.29 -10.15
N LEU A 67 14.74 4.29 -11.39
CA LEU A 67 13.95 3.98 -12.57
C LEU A 67 14.05 2.50 -12.93
N ILE A 68 12.92 1.92 -13.35
CA ILE A 68 12.81 0.55 -13.82
C ILE A 68 12.34 0.59 -15.27
N GLU A 69 13.10 -0.05 -16.14
CA GLU A 69 12.87 -0.06 -17.58
C GLU A 69 12.94 -1.50 -18.12
N GLU A 70 12.53 -1.72 -19.37
CA GLU A 70 12.67 -3.03 -20.00
C GLU A 70 14.17 -3.36 -20.17
N ALA A 71 14.60 -4.52 -19.66
CA ALA A 71 15.97 -4.99 -19.86
C ALA A 71 16.27 -5.11 -21.37
N ARG A 72 17.29 -4.40 -21.85
CA ARG A 72 17.77 -4.46 -23.23
C ARG A 72 18.81 -5.58 -23.39
N GLY A 73 18.68 -6.42 -24.42
CA GLY A 73 19.68 -7.44 -24.83
C GLY A 73 19.33 -8.90 -24.50
N ASP A 74 20.29 -9.82 -24.70
CA ASP A 74 20.12 -11.28 -24.58
C ASP A 74 19.82 -11.78 -23.16
N ASN A 75 19.97 -10.92 -22.15
CA ASN A 75 19.61 -11.19 -20.75
C ASN A 75 18.11 -10.97 -20.46
N LYS A 76 17.22 -11.10 -21.46
CA LYS A 76 15.77 -11.20 -21.26
C LYS A 76 15.42 -12.50 -20.52
N VAL A 77 15.71 -12.57 -19.23
CA VAL A 77 15.10 -13.58 -18.37
C VAL A 77 13.66 -13.12 -18.17
N GLY A 78 12.78 -13.69 -18.98
CA GLY A 78 11.46 -13.15 -19.30
C GLY A 78 10.59 -12.74 -18.12
N THR A 79 9.66 -11.81 -18.41
CA THR A 79 8.40 -11.55 -17.70
C THR A 79 8.45 -11.14 -16.23
N ARG A 80 9.54 -11.43 -15.52
CA ARG A 80 9.72 -11.21 -14.09
C ARG A 80 10.86 -10.23 -13.92
N PHE A 81 10.50 -8.97 -13.81
CA PHE A 81 11.40 -7.93 -13.32
C PHE A 81 11.66 -8.22 -11.85
N TYR A 82 12.74 -8.93 -11.58
CA TYR A 82 13.21 -9.13 -10.23
C TYR A 82 14.11 -7.96 -9.88
N ILE A 83 13.61 -7.08 -9.02
CA ILE A 83 14.48 -6.20 -8.25
C ILE A 83 14.98 -7.06 -7.10
N GLY A 84 16.28 -7.15 -6.91
CA GLY A 84 16.85 -7.89 -5.79
C GLY A 84 17.90 -8.92 -6.17
N GLY A 85 18.26 -9.76 -5.21
CA GLY A 85 19.43 -10.62 -5.29
C GLY A 85 19.61 -11.46 -4.05
N ARG A 86 20.76 -12.14 -3.97
CA ARG A 86 21.08 -12.99 -2.82
C ARG A 86 21.72 -12.19 -1.69
N ILE A 87 21.10 -12.25 -0.52
CA ILE A 87 21.60 -11.68 0.73
C ILE A 87 21.62 -12.80 1.76
N GLN A 88 22.82 -13.11 2.28
CA GLN A 88 23.02 -14.20 3.25
C GLN A 88 22.39 -15.54 2.80
N GLY A 89 22.50 -15.86 1.51
CA GLY A 89 21.94 -17.08 0.92
C GLY A 89 20.44 -17.05 0.62
N ARG A 90 19.69 -16.02 1.08
CA ARG A 90 18.28 -15.81 0.76
C ARG A 90 18.14 -14.93 -0.48
N THR A 91 17.24 -15.29 -1.38
CA THR A 91 16.91 -14.44 -2.53
C THR A 91 15.79 -13.48 -2.13
N VAL A 92 16.07 -12.18 -2.15
CA VAL A 92 15.07 -11.13 -1.94
C VAL A 92 14.62 -10.66 -3.31
N ILE A 93 13.31 -10.68 -3.56
CA ILE A 93 12.75 -10.41 -4.88
C ILE A 93 11.50 -9.55 -4.75
N PHE A 94 11.47 -8.44 -5.48
CA PHE A 94 10.22 -7.74 -5.80
C PHE A 94 9.66 -8.36 -7.08
N SER A 95 8.42 -8.84 -7.04
CA SER A 95 7.75 -9.40 -8.22
C SER A 95 6.73 -8.40 -8.72
N LEU A 96 7.02 -7.71 -9.82
CA LEU A 96 6.09 -6.73 -10.39
C LEU A 96 4.75 -7.38 -10.80
N ASN A 97 3.64 -6.72 -10.48
CA ASN A 97 2.29 -7.16 -10.86
C ASN A 97 2.07 -7.08 -12.40
N PRO A 98 0.99 -7.68 -12.94
CA PRO A 98 0.73 -7.67 -14.38
C PRO A 98 0.61 -6.27 -14.99
N LEU A 99 0.08 -5.29 -14.25
CA LEU A 99 -0.03 -3.90 -14.70
C LEU A 99 1.35 -3.26 -14.88
N SER A 100 2.22 -3.37 -13.88
CA SER A 100 3.61 -2.92 -13.94
C SER A 100 4.36 -3.55 -15.11
N GLN A 101 4.19 -4.86 -15.30
CA GLN A 101 4.81 -5.56 -16.43
C GLN A 101 4.30 -5.04 -17.79
N LYS A 102 3.01 -4.71 -17.89
CA LYS A 102 2.41 -4.15 -19.11
C LYS A 102 2.98 -2.76 -19.40
N ILE A 103 3.09 -1.89 -18.40
CA ILE A 103 3.66 -0.54 -18.52
C ILE A 103 5.08 -0.64 -19.09
N ILE A 104 5.94 -1.46 -18.47
CA ILE A 104 7.33 -1.60 -18.91
C ILE A 104 7.43 -2.15 -20.35
N ARG A 105 6.62 -3.17 -20.71
CA ARG A 105 6.64 -3.73 -22.07
C ARG A 105 6.15 -2.76 -23.14
N ASN A 106 5.31 -1.81 -22.77
CA ASN A 106 4.84 -0.76 -23.68
C ASN A 106 5.85 0.41 -23.76
N SER A 107 7.13 0.15 -23.46
CA SER A 107 8.20 1.14 -23.40
C SER A 107 8.01 2.22 -22.32
N GLY A 108 7.12 1.96 -21.36
CA GLY A 108 6.96 2.79 -20.17
C GLY A 108 8.13 2.61 -19.20
N ILE A 109 8.27 3.58 -18.32
CA ILE A 109 9.26 3.58 -17.24
C ILE A 109 8.48 3.60 -15.93
N ILE A 110 8.93 2.83 -14.94
CA ILE A 110 8.36 2.86 -13.60
C ILE A 110 9.35 3.53 -12.65
N LEU A 111 8.88 4.49 -11.87
CA LEU A 111 9.61 5.06 -10.76
C LEU A 111 9.36 4.19 -9.51
N ALA A 112 10.43 3.63 -8.95
CA ALA A 112 10.43 3.09 -7.60
C ALA A 112 10.81 4.20 -6.60
N PHE A 113 9.91 4.48 -5.68
CA PHE A 113 10.03 5.57 -4.72
C PHE A 113 10.04 5.03 -3.28
N PRO A 114 11.19 5.09 -2.58
CA PRO A 114 11.30 4.68 -1.19
C PRO A 114 10.47 5.57 -0.26
N ARG A 115 9.80 4.94 0.72
CA ARG A 115 8.97 5.59 1.72
C ARG A 115 9.22 4.97 3.08
N GLU A 116 9.21 5.81 4.10
CA GLU A 116 9.31 5.42 5.51
C GLU A 116 8.22 6.18 6.26
N ASP A 117 7.57 5.56 7.23
CA ASP A 117 6.64 6.28 8.10
C ASP A 117 7.41 7.12 9.12
N GLU A 118 6.75 8.14 9.69
CA GLU A 118 7.36 9.08 10.63
C GLU A 118 7.97 8.41 11.87
N ASN A 119 7.44 7.26 12.28
CA ASN A 119 7.93 6.50 13.45
C ASN A 119 8.91 5.39 13.09
N LYS A 120 9.30 5.28 11.80
CA LYS A 120 10.20 4.24 11.26
C LYS A 120 9.78 2.81 11.57
N LEU A 121 8.47 2.57 11.75
CA LEU A 121 7.90 1.25 11.97
C LEU A 121 7.87 0.42 10.66
N TYR A 122 7.73 1.11 9.53
CA TYR A 122 7.57 0.56 8.20
C TYR A 122 8.41 1.30 7.17
N GLN A 123 9.01 0.50 6.31
CA GLN A 123 9.73 0.95 5.13
C GLN A 123 9.14 0.22 3.93
N TRP A 124 8.85 0.94 2.87
CA TRP A 124 8.26 0.38 1.66
C TRP A 124 8.72 1.11 0.40
N ILE A 125 8.49 0.50 -0.74
CA ILE A 125 8.75 1.09 -2.06
C ILE A 125 7.42 1.20 -2.79
N ASP A 126 7.05 2.42 -3.14
CA ASP A 126 5.93 2.71 -4.03
C ASP A 126 6.40 2.69 -5.49
N PHE A 127 5.53 2.23 -6.39
CA PHE A 127 5.82 2.15 -7.81
C PHE A 127 4.81 2.99 -8.57
N HIS A 128 5.30 3.95 -9.35
CA HIS A 128 4.49 4.89 -10.13
C HIS A 128 4.87 4.83 -11.60
N GLU A 129 3.90 5.08 -12.48
CA GLU A 129 4.18 5.22 -13.90
C GLU A 129 4.88 6.56 -14.12
N LEU A 130 6.03 6.54 -14.80
CA LEU A 130 6.65 7.76 -15.25
C LEU A 130 6.05 8.13 -16.60
N GLY A 131 5.22 9.17 -16.59
CA GLY A 131 4.56 9.70 -17.77
C GLY A 131 5.50 10.45 -18.71
N LEU A 132 4.91 11.09 -19.72
CA LEU A 132 5.66 11.88 -20.70
C LEU A 132 6.40 13.04 -20.02
N ARG A 133 7.60 13.33 -20.52
CA ARG A 133 8.47 14.44 -20.04
C ARG A 133 8.91 14.29 -18.57
N ASP A 134 9.08 13.05 -18.13
CA ASP A 134 9.59 12.72 -16.79
C ASP A 134 8.70 13.26 -15.68
N VAL A 135 7.40 13.12 -15.88
CA VAL A 135 6.36 13.58 -14.96
C VAL A 135 5.77 12.37 -14.26
N VAL A 136 5.64 12.44 -12.94
CA VAL A 136 4.98 11.42 -12.13
C VAL A 136 3.77 12.00 -11.41
N ASP A 137 2.66 11.26 -11.42
CA ASP A 137 1.49 11.49 -10.57
C ASP A 137 1.55 10.51 -9.40
N PHE A 138 1.76 11.03 -8.18
CA PHE A 138 1.83 10.20 -6.98
C PHE A 138 0.47 9.65 -6.53
N ASN A 139 -0.64 10.14 -7.08
CA ASN A 139 -1.97 9.60 -6.83
C ASN A 139 -2.23 8.30 -7.60
N GLU A 140 -1.53 8.09 -8.72
CA GLU A 140 -1.63 6.87 -9.53
C GLU A 140 -0.60 5.81 -9.08
N LEU A 141 -0.83 5.25 -7.89
CA LEU A 141 -0.02 4.15 -7.36
C LEU A 141 -0.27 2.86 -8.15
N ILE A 142 0.76 2.28 -8.77
CA ILE A 142 0.65 1.00 -9.49
C ILE A 142 0.65 -0.18 -8.52
N GLN A 143 1.57 -0.14 -7.56
CA GLN A 143 1.80 -1.17 -6.56
C GLN A 143 2.73 -0.64 -5.47
N SER A 144 2.73 -1.31 -4.33
CA SER A 144 3.63 -1.00 -3.24
C SER A 144 4.10 -2.27 -2.53
N PHE A 145 5.34 -2.26 -2.07
CA PHE A 145 5.96 -3.39 -1.38
C PHE A 145 6.62 -2.94 -0.09
N ARG A 146 6.23 -3.59 1.00
CA ARG A 146 6.90 -3.44 2.28
C ARG A 146 8.20 -4.21 2.29
N ILE A 147 9.21 -3.61 2.91
CA ILE A 147 10.49 -4.24 3.17
C ILE A 147 10.57 -4.63 4.64
N ASP A 148 10.84 -5.91 4.89
CA ASP A 148 11.17 -6.44 6.20
C ASP A 148 12.67 -6.78 6.21
N ALA A 149 13.47 -5.79 6.57
CA ALA A 149 14.93 -5.89 6.57
C ALA A 149 15.42 -6.97 7.56
N GLN A 150 14.76 -7.10 8.71
CA GLN A 150 15.10 -8.08 9.73
C GLN A 150 14.96 -9.52 9.20
N ASN A 151 13.93 -9.79 8.41
CA ASN A 151 13.68 -11.11 7.85
C ASN A 151 14.23 -11.31 6.43
N LEU A 152 14.79 -10.26 5.82
CA LEU A 152 15.18 -10.21 4.41
C LEU A 152 14.01 -10.59 3.50
N LYS A 153 12.85 -9.95 3.71
CA LYS A 153 11.63 -10.23 2.97
C LYS A 153 11.05 -8.97 2.35
N VAL A 154 10.35 -9.19 1.24
CA VAL A 154 9.53 -8.19 0.57
C VAL A 154 8.13 -8.77 0.51
N GLU A 155 7.15 -8.00 0.96
CA GLU A 155 5.76 -8.41 1.07
C GLU A 155 4.85 -7.33 0.46
N SER A 156 3.67 -7.71 -0.03
CA SER A 156 2.69 -6.73 -0.50
C SER A 156 2.37 -5.72 0.60
N TRP A 157 2.32 -4.44 0.24
CA TRP A 157 1.93 -3.38 1.15
C TRP A 157 0.44 -3.08 1.01
N HIS A 158 -0.23 -2.96 2.15
CA HIS A 158 -1.68 -2.75 2.23
C HIS A 158 -2.07 -1.32 2.66
N GLY A 159 -1.10 -0.40 2.73
CA GLY A 159 -1.25 0.89 3.40
C GLY A 159 -0.95 0.78 4.90
N PHE A 160 -0.56 1.89 5.52
CA PHE A 160 -0.07 1.93 6.90
C PHE A 160 -1.11 1.40 7.89
N GLU A 161 -2.33 1.95 7.84
CA GLU A 161 -3.42 1.67 8.77
C GLU A 161 -3.91 0.23 8.67
N ARG A 162 -3.97 -0.32 7.45
CA ARG A 162 -4.34 -1.73 7.26
C ARG A 162 -3.19 -2.66 7.65
N GLN A 163 -1.94 -2.31 7.34
CA GLN A 163 -0.80 -3.16 7.65
C GLN A 163 -0.53 -3.27 9.15
N ILE A 164 -0.68 -2.18 9.90
CA ILE A 164 -0.52 -2.21 11.36
C ILE A 164 -1.53 -3.13 12.02
N PHE A 165 -2.77 -3.16 11.51
CA PHE A 165 -3.80 -4.12 11.92
C PHE A 165 -3.40 -5.56 11.60
N LEU A 166 -2.98 -5.85 10.36
CA LEU A 166 -2.57 -7.20 9.95
C LEU A 166 -1.36 -7.71 10.75
N ASP A 167 -0.40 -6.85 11.04
CA ASP A 167 0.77 -7.21 11.84
C ASP A 167 0.45 -7.42 13.32
N TYR A 168 -0.51 -6.67 13.88
CA TYR A 168 -1.05 -6.92 15.22
C TYR A 168 -1.69 -8.32 15.29
N LEU A 169 -2.54 -8.68 14.33
CA LEU A 169 -3.06 -10.04 14.20
C LEU A 169 -1.94 -11.07 13.97
N GLY A 170 -0.87 -10.66 13.31
CA GLY A 170 0.35 -11.43 13.13
C GLY A 170 1.22 -11.55 14.37
N GLY A 171 0.89 -10.87 15.47
CA GLY A 171 1.61 -10.94 16.74
C GLY A 171 2.99 -10.29 16.70
N ARG A 172 3.21 -9.28 15.85
CA ARG A 172 4.44 -8.47 15.90
C ARG A 172 4.47 -7.74 17.24
N LYS A 173 5.54 -7.95 18.03
CA LYS A 173 5.59 -7.56 19.45
C LYS A 173 5.49 -6.05 19.68
N GLU A 174 5.92 -5.25 18.70
CA GLU A 174 6.02 -3.79 18.80
C GLU A 174 4.68 -3.06 18.61
N ILE A 175 3.63 -3.74 18.13
CA ILE A 175 2.34 -3.09 17.84
C ILE A 175 1.38 -3.26 19.00
N GLU A 176 0.97 -2.15 19.59
CA GLU A 176 0.01 -2.11 20.69
C GLU A 176 -1.39 -1.67 20.21
N PRO A 177 -2.47 -2.03 20.93
CA PRO A 177 -3.84 -1.76 20.48
C PRO A 177 -4.15 -0.29 20.17
N HIS A 178 -3.56 0.65 20.90
CA HIS A 178 -3.77 2.09 20.70
C HIS A 178 -3.09 2.64 19.43
N MET A 179 -2.18 1.87 18.81
CA MET A 179 -1.55 2.24 17.54
C MET A 179 -2.43 1.88 16.35
N LEU A 180 -3.45 1.05 16.54
CA LEU A 180 -4.35 0.63 15.48
C LEU A 180 -5.19 1.83 15.02
N LYS A 181 -5.22 2.04 13.70
CA LYS A 181 -5.94 3.15 13.06
C LYS A 181 -7.12 2.63 12.27
N GLU A 182 -8.09 3.52 12.04
CA GLU A 182 -9.16 3.26 11.07
C GLU A 182 -8.57 3.07 9.67
N PHE A 183 -9.15 2.16 8.90
CA PHE A 183 -8.77 1.99 7.50
C PHE A 183 -10.00 1.72 6.63
N TRP A 184 -9.90 2.11 5.35
CA TRP A 184 -10.95 1.91 4.38
C TRP A 184 -10.56 0.90 3.31
N THR A 185 -11.59 0.32 2.70
CA THR A 185 -11.44 -0.58 1.57
C THR A 185 -12.74 -0.74 0.83
N TRP A 186 -12.64 -1.04 -0.44
CA TRP A 186 -13.79 -1.28 -1.31
C TRP A 186 -14.14 -2.76 -1.31
N ASN A 187 -15.43 -3.10 -1.19
CA ASN A 187 -15.87 -4.48 -1.37
C ASN A 187 -15.95 -4.83 -2.87
N PHE A 188 -14.88 -5.43 -3.38
CA PHE A 188 -14.81 -5.89 -4.77
C PHE A 188 -15.37 -7.31 -4.98
N THR A 189 -15.86 -7.96 -3.94
CA THR A 189 -16.25 -9.37 -4.02
C THR A 189 -17.76 -9.53 -3.95
N ARG A 190 -18.34 -10.30 -4.90
CA ARG A 190 -19.76 -10.70 -4.85
C ARG A 190 -20.01 -11.88 -3.90
N THR A 191 -18.99 -12.28 -3.17
CA THR A 191 -19.02 -13.38 -2.21
C THR A 191 -19.43 -12.89 -0.83
N ASP A 192 -19.89 -13.81 0.03
CA ASP A 192 -20.17 -13.53 1.45
C ASP A 192 -18.89 -13.36 2.28
N SER A 193 -17.71 -13.33 1.64
CA SER A 193 -16.40 -13.26 2.26
C SER A 193 -15.63 -12.03 1.76
N PHE A 194 -15.16 -11.20 2.69
CA PHE A 194 -14.33 -10.04 2.40
C PHE A 194 -12.90 -10.28 2.88
N HIS A 195 -11.92 -10.08 1.99
CA HIS A 195 -10.51 -10.32 2.27
C HIS A 195 -9.84 -9.04 2.77
N ILE A 196 -9.48 -8.99 4.05
CA ILE A 196 -8.74 -7.85 4.63
C ILE A 196 -7.28 -7.87 4.18
N GLY A 197 -6.67 -9.05 4.19
CA GLY A 197 -5.26 -9.24 3.83
C GLY A 197 -4.75 -10.64 4.17
N MET A 198 -3.43 -10.78 4.16
CA MET A 198 -2.74 -12.05 4.45
C MET A 198 -1.83 -11.89 5.68
N VAL A 199 -1.91 -12.83 6.61
CA VAL A 199 -1.05 -12.89 7.79
C VAL A 199 -0.42 -14.28 7.88
N ARG A 200 0.91 -14.35 7.79
CA ARG A 200 1.67 -15.62 7.83
C ARG A 200 1.13 -16.67 6.83
N GLY A 201 0.76 -16.22 5.63
CA GLY A 201 0.20 -17.07 4.57
C GLY A 201 -1.26 -17.47 4.75
N LYS A 202 -1.94 -16.99 5.80
CA LYS A 202 -3.38 -17.21 6.02
C LYS A 202 -4.16 -15.96 5.68
N ALA A 203 -5.26 -16.12 4.94
CA ALA A 203 -6.15 -15.01 4.64
C ALA A 203 -6.92 -14.60 5.91
N VAL A 204 -6.93 -13.31 6.21
CA VAL A 204 -7.82 -12.71 7.19
C VAL A 204 -9.08 -12.31 6.45
N VAL A 205 -10.16 -13.08 6.69
CA VAL A 205 -11.42 -12.94 5.97
C VAL A 205 -12.57 -12.65 6.92
N LEU A 206 -13.50 -11.84 6.44
CA LEU A 206 -14.77 -11.56 7.10
C LEU A 206 -15.89 -12.24 6.35
N ASN A 207 -16.53 -13.21 7.00
CA ASN A 207 -17.69 -13.88 6.44
C ASN A 207 -18.96 -13.25 7.00
N ASN A 208 -19.71 -12.50 6.17
CA ASN A 208 -21.01 -11.93 6.52
C ASN A 208 -21.85 -11.66 5.25
N LYS A 209 -23.12 -12.11 5.26
CA LYS A 209 -24.07 -11.89 4.16
C LYS A 209 -24.37 -10.41 3.93
N GLU A 210 -24.31 -9.57 4.96
CA GLU A 210 -24.51 -8.12 4.84
C GLU A 210 -23.32 -7.43 4.15
N ILE A 211 -22.14 -8.06 4.19
CA ILE A 211 -21.01 -7.57 3.38
C ILE A 211 -21.28 -7.83 1.91
N ARG A 212 -21.90 -8.97 1.53
CA ARG A 212 -22.27 -9.23 0.13
C ARG A 212 -23.24 -8.19 -0.43
N THR A 213 -24.20 -7.72 0.37
CA THR A 213 -25.13 -6.65 -0.06
C THR A 213 -24.42 -5.31 -0.22
N SER A 214 -23.24 -5.15 0.37
CA SER A 214 -22.35 -3.99 0.26
C SER A 214 -21.39 -4.05 -0.95
N TYR A 215 -21.64 -4.92 -1.93
CA TYR A 215 -20.79 -5.02 -3.14
C TYR A 215 -20.67 -3.66 -3.86
N GLY A 216 -19.44 -3.28 -4.21
CA GLY A 216 -19.13 -2.00 -4.86
C GLY A 216 -19.23 -0.79 -3.94
N LYS A 217 -19.42 -1.00 -2.63
CA LYS A 217 -19.43 0.05 -1.63
C LYS A 217 -18.12 0.07 -0.84
N GLU A 218 -17.85 1.21 -0.24
CA GLU A 218 -16.73 1.40 0.66
C GLU A 218 -17.10 0.92 2.08
N LEU A 219 -16.16 0.25 2.70
CA LEU A 219 -16.24 -0.24 4.07
C LEU A 219 -15.17 0.44 4.92
N ALA A 220 -15.57 0.93 6.08
CA ALA A 220 -14.67 1.43 7.10
C ALA A 220 -14.48 0.41 8.23
N PHE A 221 -13.22 0.25 8.63
CA PHE A 221 -12.79 -0.67 9.66
C PHE A 221 -12.20 0.13 10.80
N GLN A 222 -12.85 0.10 11.96
CA GLN A 222 -12.42 0.85 13.13
C GLN A 222 -12.02 -0.12 14.24
N PRO A 223 -10.71 -0.36 14.42
CA PRO A 223 -10.20 -1.04 15.60
C PRO A 223 -10.50 -0.20 16.86
N LYS A 224 -10.97 -0.85 17.91
CA LYS A 224 -11.29 -0.24 19.20
C LYS A 224 -10.81 -1.15 20.33
N VAL A 225 -10.68 -0.56 21.51
CA VAL A 225 -10.33 -1.23 22.77
C VAL A 225 -11.39 -0.86 23.80
N ASP A 226 -11.98 -1.85 24.48
CA ASP A 226 -12.91 -1.57 25.58
C ASP A 226 -12.16 -1.32 26.90
N GLU A 227 -12.91 -0.96 27.94
CA GLU A 227 -12.37 -0.73 29.30
C GLU A 227 -11.67 -1.95 29.90
N LYS A 228 -11.97 -3.15 29.38
CA LYS A 228 -11.37 -4.43 29.80
C LYS A 228 -10.18 -4.84 28.93
N SER A 229 -9.70 -3.94 28.08
CA SER A 229 -8.61 -4.20 27.12
C SER A 229 -8.94 -5.27 26.07
N ASN A 230 -10.22 -5.55 25.81
CA ASN A 230 -10.61 -6.39 24.68
C ASN A 230 -10.56 -5.57 23.39
N THR A 231 -9.92 -6.12 22.37
CA THR A 231 -9.88 -5.53 21.04
C THR A 231 -11.06 -5.99 20.19
N PHE A 232 -11.76 -5.02 19.59
CA PHE A 232 -12.86 -5.28 18.67
C PHE A 232 -12.75 -4.40 17.42
N LEU A 233 -13.22 -4.93 16.29
CA LEU A 233 -13.22 -4.31 14.99
C LEU A 233 -14.66 -4.00 14.65
N GLU A 234 -15.01 -2.72 14.62
CA GLU A 234 -16.28 -2.23 14.11
C GLU A 234 -16.17 -2.04 12.61
N ILE A 235 -17.19 -2.48 11.89
CA ILE A 235 -17.20 -2.51 10.43
C ILE A 235 -18.40 -1.69 9.98
N PHE A 236 -18.14 -0.61 9.26
CA PHE A 236 -19.16 0.32 8.80
C PHE A 236 -19.28 0.27 7.28
N LEU A 237 -20.51 0.38 6.78
CA LEU A 237 -20.80 0.73 5.40
C LEU A 237 -20.76 2.25 5.27
N VAL A 238 -20.06 2.75 4.25
CA VAL A 238 -19.97 4.19 3.96
C VAL A 238 -20.81 4.51 2.72
N ASN A 239 -21.74 5.47 2.82
CA ASN A 239 -22.53 5.94 1.68
C ASN A 239 -21.76 7.00 0.85
N GLN A 240 -22.36 7.51 -0.21
CA GLN A 240 -21.71 8.52 -1.07
C GLN A 240 -21.54 9.90 -0.40
N GLU A 241 -22.30 10.16 0.65
CA GLU A 241 -22.25 11.39 1.45
C GLU A 241 -21.23 11.28 2.61
N GLY A 242 -20.59 10.11 2.77
CA GLY A 242 -19.65 9.83 3.85
C GLY A 242 -20.30 9.37 5.16
N GLU A 243 -21.62 9.17 5.19
CA GLU A 243 -22.32 8.64 6.35
C GLU A 243 -21.90 7.18 6.60
N GLN A 244 -21.56 6.88 7.86
CA GLN A 244 -21.12 5.55 8.28
C GLN A 244 -22.24 4.83 9.04
N LYS A 245 -22.51 3.58 8.64
CA LYS A 245 -23.42 2.69 9.36
C LYS A 245 -22.75 1.41 9.78
N LEU A 246 -22.81 1.08 11.06
CA LEU A 246 -22.31 -0.18 11.61
C LEU A 246 -23.07 -1.39 11.02
N ILE A 247 -22.35 -2.35 10.46
CA ILE A 247 -22.92 -3.58 9.88
C ILE A 247 -22.37 -4.85 10.55
N ASP A 248 -21.22 -4.80 11.20
CA ASP A 248 -20.65 -5.97 11.88
C ASP A 248 -19.68 -5.52 12.98
N ARG A 249 -19.50 -6.38 13.97
CA ARG A 249 -18.52 -6.20 15.04
C ARG A 249 -17.81 -7.52 15.28
N ARG A 250 -16.48 -7.49 15.28
CA ARG A 250 -15.66 -8.69 15.53
C ARG A 250 -14.69 -8.51 16.67
N ILE A 251 -14.53 -9.52 17.51
CA ILE A 251 -13.45 -9.59 18.48
C ILE A 251 -12.22 -10.14 17.78
N PHE A 252 -11.05 -9.58 18.08
CA PHE A 252 -9.77 -10.08 17.57
C PHE A 252 -8.71 -10.02 18.67
N HIS A 253 -7.60 -10.74 18.49
CA HIS A 253 -6.52 -10.80 19.48
C HIS A 253 -5.16 -10.70 18.80
N LYS A 254 -4.16 -10.12 19.50
CA LYS A 254 -2.78 -10.06 19.02
C LYS A 254 -2.27 -11.47 18.77
N GLY A 255 -1.71 -11.73 17.59
CA GLY A 255 -1.19 -13.05 17.21
C GLY A 255 -2.23 -14.09 16.80
N ASP A 256 -3.53 -13.76 16.77
CA ASP A 256 -4.58 -14.61 16.21
C ASP A 256 -5.12 -14.00 14.92
N THR A 257 -5.06 -14.77 13.82
CA THR A 257 -5.54 -14.32 12.52
C THR A 257 -7.07 -14.42 12.37
N ARG A 258 -7.78 -14.89 13.39
CA ARG A 258 -9.23 -15.09 13.38
C ARG A 258 -9.97 -13.87 13.93
N LEU A 259 -11.14 -13.62 13.36
CA LEU A 259 -12.08 -12.58 13.75
C LEU A 259 -13.37 -13.22 14.26
N TYR A 260 -13.63 -13.11 15.56
CA TYR A 260 -14.74 -13.79 16.24
C TYR A 260 -15.98 -12.89 16.27
N ARG A 261 -17.18 -13.47 16.14
CA ARG A 261 -18.40 -12.72 16.47
C ARG A 261 -18.58 -12.71 17.99
N PRO A 262 -18.90 -11.56 18.61
CA PRO A 262 -19.37 -11.52 19.99
C PRO A 262 -20.58 -12.45 20.15
N ALA A 263 -20.67 -13.17 21.26
CA ALA A 263 -21.84 -14.00 21.56
C ALA A 263 -23.14 -13.18 21.69
N GLU A 264 -23.01 -11.90 22.02
CA GLU A 264 -24.10 -10.97 22.29
C GLU A 264 -24.23 -9.87 21.22
N SER A 265 -23.74 -10.06 19.98
CA SER A 265 -23.85 -8.98 18.97
C SER A 265 -25.33 -8.64 18.71
N THR A 266 -25.73 -7.46 19.17
CA THR A 266 -27.10 -6.99 19.44
C THR A 266 -27.88 -6.53 18.22
N ILE A 267 -27.29 -6.49 17.03
CA ILE A 267 -28.03 -6.14 15.82
C ILE A 267 -28.48 -7.44 15.17
N SER A 268 -29.77 -7.73 15.25
CA SER A 268 -30.32 -8.88 14.53
C SER A 268 -30.10 -8.68 13.01
N PRO A 269 -29.88 -9.74 12.22
CA PRO A 269 -29.75 -9.61 10.77
C PRO A 269 -30.92 -8.85 10.12
N ASP A 270 -32.11 -8.93 10.71
CA ASP A 270 -33.30 -8.23 10.23
C ASP A 270 -33.21 -6.72 10.51
N GLU A 271 -32.75 -6.33 11.69
CA GLU A 271 -32.53 -4.92 12.07
C GLU A 271 -31.41 -4.29 11.24
N ALA A 272 -30.34 -5.04 10.97
CA ALA A 272 -29.28 -4.60 10.07
C ALA A 272 -29.78 -4.41 8.63
N ASN A 273 -30.61 -5.34 8.13
CA ASN A 273 -31.21 -5.27 6.80
C ASN A 273 -32.22 -4.11 6.66
N GLU A 274 -33.05 -3.87 7.68
CA GLU A 274 -34.03 -2.78 7.66
C GLU A 274 -33.32 -1.42 7.64
N GLN A 275 -32.29 -1.26 8.47
CA GLN A 275 -31.46 -0.06 8.43
C GLN A 275 -30.70 0.08 7.11
N LEU A 276 -30.39 -1.03 6.40
CA LEU A 276 -29.65 -0.99 5.13
C LEU A 276 -30.56 -0.48 4.01
N LYS A 277 -31.83 -0.89 4.01
CA LYS A 277 -32.82 -0.35 3.07
C LYS A 277 -32.97 1.16 3.21
N ARG A 278 -33.10 1.67 4.45
CA ARG A 278 -33.22 3.12 4.70
C ARG A 278 -32.05 3.93 4.18
N LEU A 279 -30.84 3.38 4.21
CA LEU A 279 -29.61 4.03 3.73
C LEU A 279 -29.39 3.92 2.22
N LEU A 280 -30.11 3.02 1.54
CA LEU A 280 -30.07 2.88 0.08
C LEU A 280 -31.22 3.61 -0.62
N GLU A 281 -32.23 4.03 0.14
CA GLU A 281 -33.39 4.80 -0.33
C GLU A 281 -33.15 6.32 -0.30
N ASN A 282 -32.08 6.77 0.37
CA ASN A 282 -31.55 8.13 0.35
C ASN A 282 -30.26 8.18 -0.49
#